data_AF-A0A7C5I860-F1
#
_entry.id   AF-A0A7C5I860-F1
#
_cell.length_a   1.000
_cell.length_b   1.000
_cell.length_c   1.000
_cell.angle_alpha   90.00
_cell.angle_beta   90.00
_cell.angle_gamma   90.00
#
_symmetry.space_group_name_H-M   'P 1'
#
loop_
_entity.id
_entity.type
_entity.pdbx_description
1 polymer ?
#
loop_
_entity_poly.entity_id
_entity_poly.type
_entity_poly.pdbx_seq_one_letter_code
_entity_poly.pdbx_strand_id
1 'polypeptide(L)'
;MVRKKFIRLSAAILTAWIFAAAALAAPKVEKVEPPNWWTPHTWNTVQLLLTGAELQNAKVSTGSRGLRIDVRGGSPDGRYLFVYLTIAGNAQPGTHKFRIQGATGEAQFDFRLDRPLDPRGRYQGFGPDDVIYLIMPDRFANGDPSNDSPPEFNRPADRSNPRAYHGGDLRGIRGRLPYLKDLGVTGIWMTPVYKNSNPAASPYHGYHTVDFYALEPRLGAMQEFKELVDAAHALGIKVVQDQVANHCGPQHPWVANPPTKTWFNYIDR
;
A
#
# COMPACT_ATOMS: atom_id res chain seq x y z
N MET A 1 79.62 -18.27 -44.69
CA MET A 1 78.81 -18.95 -43.66
C MET A 1 78.27 -17.90 -42.69
N VAL A 2 77.12 -17.29 -43.01
CA VAL A 2 76.61 -16.08 -42.33
C VAL A 2 75.41 -16.47 -41.45
N ARG A 3 75.51 -16.18 -40.14
CA ARG A 3 74.49 -16.48 -39.12
C ARG A 3 73.27 -15.56 -39.26
N LYS A 4 72.07 -16.14 -39.42
CA LYS A 4 70.77 -15.44 -39.31
C LYS A 4 70.43 -15.20 -37.83
N LYS A 5 70.22 -13.94 -37.43
CA LYS A 5 69.65 -13.56 -36.12
C LYS A 5 68.12 -13.67 -36.19
N PHE A 6 67.52 -14.47 -35.32
CA PHE A 6 66.07 -14.46 -35.07
C PHE A 6 65.76 -13.40 -34.00
N ILE A 7 64.97 -12.39 -34.36
CA ILE A 7 64.38 -11.43 -33.42
C ILE A 7 63.04 -12.02 -32.98
N ARG A 8 62.88 -12.30 -31.68
CA ARG A 8 61.59 -12.64 -31.08
C ARG A 8 60.87 -11.34 -30.74
N LEU A 9 59.75 -11.04 -31.40
CA LEU A 9 58.80 -10.02 -30.96
C LEU A 9 57.90 -10.65 -29.88
N SER A 10 58.01 -10.18 -28.64
CA SER A 10 57.06 -10.46 -27.57
C SER A 10 55.97 -9.39 -27.62
N ALA A 11 54.77 -9.74 -28.08
CA ALA A 11 53.60 -8.86 -27.98
C ALA A 11 53.01 -8.97 -26.57
N ALA A 12 53.14 -7.91 -25.78
CA ALA A 12 52.45 -7.77 -24.50
C ALA A 12 51.01 -7.30 -24.78
N ILE A 13 50.02 -8.16 -24.52
CA ILE A 13 48.61 -7.79 -24.54
C ILE A 13 48.29 -7.14 -23.18
N LEU A 14 48.12 -5.82 -23.17
CA LEU A 14 47.56 -5.10 -22.02
C LEU A 14 46.03 -5.22 -22.06
N THR A 15 45.46 -6.06 -21.21
CA THR A 15 44.00 -6.08 -20.97
C THR A 15 43.65 -4.98 -19.98
N ALA A 16 43.12 -3.87 -20.48
CA ALA A 16 42.56 -2.81 -19.64
C ALA A 16 41.19 -3.27 -19.10
N TRP A 17 41.09 -3.45 -17.78
CA TRP A 17 39.83 -3.66 -17.09
C TRP A 17 39.10 -2.32 -16.98
N ILE A 18 38.09 -2.11 -17.83
CA ILE A 18 37.17 -0.98 -17.66
C ILE A 18 36.22 -1.35 -16.52
N PHE A 19 36.49 -0.86 -15.31
CA PHE A 19 35.46 -0.78 -14.28
C PHE A 19 34.47 0.32 -14.70
N ALA A 20 33.33 -0.07 -15.23
CA ALA A 20 32.18 0.83 -15.31
C ALA A 20 31.72 1.10 -13.86
N ALA A 21 32.14 2.23 -13.29
CA ALA A 21 31.50 2.73 -12.09
C ALA A 21 30.04 3.01 -12.46
N ALA A 22 29.11 2.21 -11.94
CA ALA A 22 27.70 2.51 -12.07
C ALA A 22 27.48 3.91 -11.49
N ALA A 23 27.02 4.85 -12.32
CA ALA A 23 26.66 6.17 -11.86
C ALA A 23 25.55 5.99 -10.82
N LEU A 24 25.84 6.33 -9.56
CA LEU A 24 24.85 6.26 -8.48
C LEU A 24 23.67 7.18 -8.86
N ALA A 25 22.47 6.62 -8.84
CA ALA A 25 21.25 7.33 -9.23
C ALA A 25 20.73 8.21 -8.09
N ALA A 26 19.89 9.20 -8.43
CA ALA A 26 19.19 10.00 -7.42
C ALA A 26 18.18 9.13 -6.65
N PRO A 27 17.91 9.42 -5.36
CA PRO A 27 16.89 8.71 -4.60
C PRO A 27 15.52 8.84 -5.27
N LYS A 28 14.69 7.79 -5.16
CA LYS A 28 13.32 7.79 -5.67
C LYS A 28 12.38 7.25 -4.61
N VAL A 29 11.35 8.00 -4.25
CA VAL A 29 10.25 7.52 -3.39
C VAL A 29 9.09 7.10 -4.28
N GLU A 30 8.68 5.85 -4.18
CA GLU A 30 7.60 5.26 -4.98
C GLU A 30 6.31 5.11 -4.19
N LYS A 31 6.42 4.86 -2.87
CA LYS A 31 5.27 4.73 -1.97
C LYS A 31 5.61 5.29 -0.60
N VAL A 32 4.61 5.93 0.02
CA VAL A 32 4.63 6.40 1.40
C VAL A 32 3.48 5.71 2.13
N GLU A 33 3.78 5.01 3.21
CA GLU A 33 2.80 4.29 4.01
C GLU A 33 2.86 4.74 5.48
N PRO A 34 1.77 5.28 6.06
CA PRO A 34 0.49 5.63 5.41
C PRO A 34 0.64 6.71 4.33
N PRO A 35 -0.29 6.83 3.36
CA PRO A 35 -0.22 7.83 2.29
C PRO A 35 -0.57 9.26 2.77
N ASN A 36 -1.26 9.38 3.92
CA ASN A 36 -1.67 10.65 4.53
C ASN A 36 -1.84 10.46 6.04
N TRP A 37 -2.00 11.57 6.76
CA TRP A 37 -2.43 11.58 8.17
C TRP A 37 -3.41 12.74 8.42
N TRP A 38 -3.77 12.97 9.68
CA TRP A 38 -4.68 14.05 10.10
C TRP A 38 -4.01 15.04 11.05
N THR A 39 -4.47 16.29 11.01
CA THR A 39 -4.12 17.34 11.99
C THR A 39 -5.31 18.25 12.28
N PRO A 40 -5.62 18.58 13.55
CA PRO A 40 -5.00 18.01 14.75
C PRO A 40 -5.38 16.54 14.95
N HIS A 41 -4.57 15.78 15.69
CA HIS A 41 -4.86 14.39 16.02
C HIS A 41 -4.35 14.06 17.44
N THR A 42 -4.88 13.00 18.06
CA THR A 42 -4.40 12.55 19.38
C THR A 42 -3.06 11.82 19.26
N TRP A 43 -2.87 11.10 18.16
CA TRP A 43 -1.59 10.52 17.76
C TRP A 43 -0.81 11.50 16.88
N ASN A 44 0.26 12.05 17.45
CA ASN A 44 1.07 13.11 16.85
C ASN A 44 2.45 12.64 16.40
N THR A 45 2.79 11.37 16.56
CA THR A 45 4.00 10.77 15.99
C THR A 45 3.61 9.56 15.17
N VAL A 46 3.89 9.60 13.88
CA VAL A 46 3.54 8.55 12.92
C VAL A 46 4.83 8.00 12.30
N GLN A 47 4.96 6.68 12.22
CA GLN A 47 6.03 6.05 11.46
C GLN A 47 5.58 5.91 10.00
N LEU A 48 6.34 6.55 9.10
CA LEU A 48 6.23 6.38 7.66
C LEU A 48 7.19 5.28 7.21
N LEU A 49 6.69 4.34 6.41
CA LEU A 49 7.51 3.46 5.60
C LEU A 49 7.59 4.05 4.19
N LEU A 50 8.77 4.54 3.81
CA LEU A 50 9.06 4.93 2.44
C LEU A 50 9.56 3.70 1.69
N THR A 51 8.94 3.41 0.54
CA THR A 51 9.39 2.38 -0.40
C THR A 51 9.88 3.05 -1.67
N GLY A 52 11.04 2.65 -2.18
CA GLY A 52 11.69 3.36 -3.28
C GLY A 52 13.01 2.76 -3.73
N ALA A 53 13.86 3.57 -4.34
CA ALA A 53 15.20 3.18 -4.78
C ALA A 53 16.23 4.19 -4.29
N GLU A 54 17.46 3.72 -4.08
CA GLU A 54 18.59 4.53 -3.59
C GLU A 54 18.28 5.29 -2.27
N LEU A 55 17.54 4.64 -1.36
CA LEU A 55 17.18 5.20 -0.05
C LEU A 55 18.20 4.89 1.07
N GLN A 56 19.27 4.16 0.76
CA GLN A 56 20.28 3.77 1.74
C GLN A 56 20.92 5.00 2.38
N ASN A 57 20.84 5.09 3.71
CA ASN A 57 21.33 6.22 4.50
C ASN A 57 20.78 7.60 4.05
N ALA A 58 19.64 7.63 3.36
CA ALA A 58 19.08 8.88 2.88
C ALA A 58 18.61 9.76 4.05
N LYS A 59 18.84 11.07 3.92
CA LYS A 59 18.36 12.06 4.89
C LYS A 59 17.04 12.64 4.41
N VAL A 60 16.10 12.81 5.33
CA VAL A 60 14.79 13.40 5.04
C VAL A 60 14.64 14.72 5.78
N SER A 61 14.15 15.75 5.10
CA SER A 61 13.94 17.08 5.66
C SER A 61 12.68 17.74 5.11
N THR A 62 12.13 18.72 5.83
CA THR A 62 11.02 19.56 5.35
C THR A 62 11.17 20.97 5.90
N GLY A 63 10.78 21.97 5.10
CA GLY A 63 10.63 23.35 5.56
C GLY A 63 9.27 23.64 6.19
N SER A 64 8.39 22.63 6.27
CA SER A 64 7.04 22.77 6.81
C SER A 64 7.05 23.05 8.31
N ARG A 65 6.38 24.12 8.73
CA ARG A 65 6.22 24.45 10.15
C ARG A 65 5.41 23.39 10.88
N GLY A 66 5.81 23.09 12.11
CA GLY A 66 5.11 22.13 12.97
C GLY A 66 5.41 20.66 12.66
N LEU A 67 6.33 20.37 11.72
CA LEU A 67 6.74 19.01 11.39
C LEU A 67 8.19 18.77 11.82
N ARG A 68 8.44 17.64 12.49
CA ARG A 68 9.78 17.19 12.86
C ARG A 68 10.00 15.76 12.37
N ILE A 69 11.16 15.53 11.78
CA ILE A 69 11.53 14.26 11.15
C ILE A 69 12.61 13.58 11.97
N ASP A 70 12.50 12.27 12.08
CA ASP A 70 13.49 11.41 12.72
C ASP A 70 13.61 10.10 11.90
N VAL A 71 14.72 9.95 11.17
CA VAL A 71 14.98 8.78 10.32
C VAL A 71 15.59 7.68 11.18
N ARG A 72 14.93 6.51 11.25
CA ARG A 72 15.28 5.42 12.18
C ARG A 72 15.86 4.18 11.51
N GLY A 73 16.32 4.32 10.26
CA GLY A 73 16.99 3.27 9.51
C GLY A 73 16.27 2.91 8.22
N GLY A 74 16.82 1.96 7.49
CA GLY A 74 16.31 1.51 6.21
C GLY A 74 16.84 0.14 5.86
N SER A 75 16.37 -0.43 4.76
CA SER A 75 16.89 -1.70 4.28
C SER A 75 18.29 -1.53 3.66
N PRO A 76 19.18 -2.53 3.79
CA PRO A 76 20.56 -2.42 3.29
C PRO A 76 20.68 -2.18 1.78
N ASP A 77 19.67 -2.62 1.02
CA ASP A 77 19.59 -2.46 -0.44
C ASP A 77 19.00 -1.11 -0.88
N GLY A 78 18.65 -0.23 0.07
CA GLY A 78 18.07 1.08 -0.22
C GLY A 78 16.64 1.04 -0.74
N ARG A 79 15.91 -0.08 -0.57
CA ARG A 79 14.50 -0.20 -0.94
C ARG A 79 13.56 0.52 0.03
N TYR A 80 13.88 0.51 1.32
CA TYR A 80 12.99 0.99 2.38
C TYR A 80 13.68 2.01 3.30
N LEU A 81 12.93 2.98 3.80
CA LEU A 81 13.36 3.93 4.83
C LEU A 81 12.24 4.14 5.86
N PHE A 82 12.57 3.99 7.15
CA PHE A 82 11.68 4.23 8.27
C PHE A 82 11.85 5.66 8.77
N VAL A 83 10.78 6.45 8.68
CA VAL A 83 10.79 7.88 9.03
C VAL A 83 9.71 8.16 10.05
N TYR A 84 10.09 8.59 11.24
CA TYR A 84 9.16 9.07 12.25
C TYR A 84 8.86 10.55 11.99
N LEU A 85 7.60 10.86 11.75
CA LEU A 85 7.09 12.22 11.57
C LEU A 85 6.33 12.62 12.84
N THR A 86 6.89 13.56 13.60
CA THR A 86 6.15 14.25 14.68
C THR A 86 5.41 15.45 14.08
N ILE A 87 4.11 15.53 14.33
CA ILE A 87 3.17 16.53 13.85
C ILE A 87 2.71 17.35 15.07
N ALA A 88 3.08 18.62 15.14
CA ALA A 88 2.62 19.51 16.20
C ALA A 88 1.10 19.73 16.10
N GLY A 89 0.43 19.94 17.24
CA GLY A 89 -1.02 20.16 17.27
C GLY A 89 -1.52 21.40 16.51
N ASN A 90 -0.61 22.31 16.11
CA ASN A 90 -0.89 23.47 15.29
C ASN A 90 -0.37 23.34 13.83
N ALA A 91 0.11 22.16 13.44
CA ALA A 91 0.50 21.88 12.06
C ALA A 91 -0.71 22.09 11.13
N GLN A 92 -0.48 22.78 10.02
CA GLN A 92 -1.55 23.15 9.10
C GLN A 92 -1.98 21.94 8.26
N PRO A 93 -3.28 21.73 8.01
CA PRO A 93 -3.73 20.80 6.99
C PRO A 93 -3.24 21.21 5.60
N GLY A 94 -2.98 20.23 4.74
CA GLY A 94 -2.53 20.43 3.37
C GLY A 94 -1.43 19.47 2.96
N THR A 95 -0.92 19.67 1.76
CA THR A 95 0.21 18.90 1.24
C THR A 95 1.52 19.52 1.69
N HIS A 96 2.36 18.73 2.34
CA HIS A 96 3.69 19.11 2.78
C HIS A 96 4.74 18.46 1.90
N LYS A 97 5.72 19.27 1.47
CA LYS A 97 6.84 18.78 0.66
C LYS A 97 8.00 18.35 1.53
N PHE A 98 8.56 17.19 1.22
CA PHE A 98 9.72 16.62 1.86
C PHE A 98 10.83 16.49 0.83
N ARG A 99 12.05 16.82 1.24
CA ARG A 99 13.26 16.54 0.48
C ARG A 99 13.89 15.27 1.01
N ILE A 100 14.29 14.40 0.09
CA ILE A 100 15.12 13.24 0.37
C ILE A 100 16.49 13.39 -0.30
N GLN A 101 17.54 13.31 0.50
CA GLN A 101 18.93 13.45 0.07
C GLN A 101 19.60 12.09 0.16
N GLY A 102 19.93 11.51 -0.99
CA GLY A 102 20.69 10.25 -1.07
C GLY A 102 22.19 10.50 -1.05
N ALA A 103 22.97 9.44 -1.28
CA ALA A 103 24.42 9.54 -1.46
C ALA A 103 24.78 10.42 -2.67
N THR A 104 23.98 10.33 -3.73
CA THR A 104 24.05 11.16 -4.93
C THR A 104 22.69 11.72 -5.25
N GLY A 105 22.60 13.03 -5.47
CA GLY A 105 21.36 13.70 -5.86
C GLY A 105 20.31 13.82 -4.76
N GLU A 106 19.24 14.51 -5.10
CA GLU A 106 18.08 14.72 -4.24
C GLU A 106 16.79 14.44 -4.99
N ALA A 107 15.74 14.11 -4.26
CA ALA A 107 14.39 14.04 -4.77
C ALA A 107 13.40 14.66 -3.77
N GLN A 108 12.14 14.73 -4.19
CA GLN A 108 11.05 15.20 -3.36
C GLN A 108 9.94 14.18 -3.30
N PHE A 109 9.23 14.16 -2.18
CA PHE A 109 7.96 13.49 -2.06
C PHE A 109 7.00 14.36 -1.25
N ASP A 110 5.70 14.11 -1.44
CA ASP A 110 4.64 14.83 -0.79
C ASP A 110 4.00 13.94 0.31
N PHE A 111 3.59 14.56 1.41
CA PHE A 111 2.78 13.92 2.44
C PHE A 111 1.63 14.83 2.84
N ARG A 112 0.40 14.30 2.85
CA ARG A 112 -0.80 15.09 3.09
C ARG A 112 -1.26 14.99 4.54
N LEU A 113 -1.54 16.13 5.15
CA LEU A 113 -2.27 16.23 6.41
C LEU A 113 -3.71 16.67 6.13
N ASP A 114 -4.66 15.79 6.38
CA ASP A 114 -6.08 16.04 6.22
C ASP A 114 -6.68 16.65 7.47
N ARG A 115 -7.83 17.33 7.30
CA ARG A 115 -8.67 17.71 8.45
C ARG A 115 -9.41 16.47 8.94
N PRO A 116 -9.46 16.21 10.26
CA PRO A 116 -10.35 15.19 10.82
C PRO A 116 -11.79 15.44 10.37
N LEU A 117 -12.58 14.37 10.21
CA LEU A 117 -14.02 14.54 9.99
C LEU A 117 -14.67 15.04 11.28
N ASP A 118 -15.82 15.70 11.13
CA ASP A 118 -16.65 16.07 12.27
C ASP A 118 -17.09 14.79 13.03
N PRO A 119 -16.78 14.65 14.33
CA PRO A 119 -17.16 13.47 15.08
C PRO A 119 -18.66 13.40 15.37
N ARG A 120 -19.41 14.50 15.23
CA ARG A 120 -20.86 14.50 15.51
C ARG A 120 -21.59 13.55 14.57
N GLY A 121 -22.24 12.55 15.16
CA GLY A 121 -22.93 11.50 14.39
C GLY A 121 -22.00 10.54 13.64
N ARG A 122 -20.70 10.54 13.94
CA ARG A 122 -19.69 9.61 13.39
C ARG A 122 -18.99 8.85 14.53
N TYR A 123 -18.32 7.76 14.19
CA TYR A 123 -17.43 6.99 15.09
C TYR A 123 -18.09 6.27 16.27
N GLN A 124 -19.42 6.20 16.33
CA GLN A 124 -20.08 5.34 17.31
C GLN A 124 -19.81 3.87 16.96
N GLY A 125 -19.16 3.16 17.88
CA GLY A 125 -18.94 1.72 17.74
C GLY A 125 -20.26 0.93 17.66
N PHE A 126 -20.17 -0.32 17.23
CA PHE A 126 -21.29 -1.25 17.38
C PHE A 126 -21.47 -1.64 18.85
N GLY A 127 -22.67 -2.03 19.23
CA GLY A 127 -23.04 -2.43 20.58
C GLY A 127 -24.13 -3.53 20.59
N PRO A 128 -24.66 -3.87 21.78
CA PRO A 128 -25.64 -4.94 21.92
C PRO A 128 -26.95 -4.74 21.15
N ASP A 129 -27.28 -3.49 20.82
CA ASP A 129 -28.49 -3.13 20.07
C ASP A 129 -28.30 -3.28 18.54
N ASP A 130 -27.10 -3.62 18.07
CA ASP A 130 -26.82 -3.73 16.65
C ASP A 130 -27.06 -5.13 16.08
N VAL A 131 -27.68 -5.16 14.89
CA VAL A 131 -27.78 -6.36 14.05
C VAL A 131 -26.76 -6.25 12.92
N ILE A 132 -25.71 -7.07 12.97
CA ILE A 132 -24.61 -7.05 12.01
C ILE A 132 -24.82 -8.10 10.92
N TYR A 133 -24.79 -7.67 9.66
CA TYR A 133 -24.87 -8.54 8.49
C TYR A 133 -23.48 -8.73 7.86
N LEU A 134 -23.01 -9.97 7.79
CA LEU A 134 -21.75 -10.32 7.14
C LEU A 134 -21.92 -10.40 5.62
N ILE A 135 -21.05 -9.70 4.90
CA ILE A 135 -21.02 -9.59 3.44
C ILE A 135 -19.65 -10.04 2.97
N MET A 136 -19.62 -10.98 2.03
CA MET A 136 -18.46 -11.20 1.17
C MET A 136 -18.69 -10.40 -0.12
N PRO A 137 -17.96 -9.28 -0.36
CA PRO A 137 -18.29 -8.34 -1.43
C PRO A 137 -18.46 -9.01 -2.80
N ASP A 138 -17.52 -9.86 -3.20
CA ASP A 138 -17.53 -10.59 -4.47
C ASP A 138 -18.78 -11.46 -4.69
N ARG A 139 -19.50 -11.85 -3.63
CA ARG A 139 -20.64 -12.78 -3.70
C ARG A 139 -21.99 -12.17 -3.40
N PHE A 140 -22.03 -10.90 -3.03
CA PHE A 140 -23.28 -10.29 -2.56
C PHE A 140 -24.11 -9.71 -3.70
N ALA A 141 -23.57 -8.72 -4.42
CA ALA A 141 -24.24 -8.08 -5.53
C ALA A 141 -23.21 -7.47 -6.48
N ASN A 142 -23.34 -7.75 -7.78
CA ASN A 142 -22.59 -7.10 -8.84
C ASN A 142 -23.38 -5.87 -9.31
N GLY A 143 -22.81 -4.68 -9.10
CA GLY A 143 -23.35 -3.39 -9.49
C GLY A 143 -22.62 -2.73 -10.66
N ASP A 144 -21.43 -3.21 -11.01
CA ASP A 144 -20.64 -2.74 -12.14
C ASP A 144 -19.83 -3.88 -12.80
N PRO A 145 -20.41 -4.59 -13.78
CA PRO A 145 -19.72 -5.67 -14.48
C PRO A 145 -18.45 -5.24 -15.24
N SER A 146 -18.19 -3.94 -15.40
CA SER A 146 -16.99 -3.44 -16.09
C SER A 146 -15.71 -3.62 -15.27
N ASN A 147 -15.82 -3.78 -13.95
CA ASN A 147 -14.68 -3.99 -13.06
C ASN A 147 -14.38 -5.47 -12.75
N ASP A 148 -15.23 -6.41 -13.21
CA ASP A 148 -15.12 -7.85 -12.92
C ASP A 148 -13.76 -8.44 -13.34
N SER A 149 -13.21 -7.97 -14.47
CA SER A 149 -12.03 -8.56 -15.12
C SER A 149 -10.99 -7.51 -15.54
N PRO A 150 -10.28 -6.87 -14.59
CA PRO A 150 -9.27 -5.88 -14.89
C PRO A 150 -8.11 -6.51 -15.69
N PRO A 151 -7.72 -5.93 -16.85
CA PRO A 151 -6.73 -6.53 -17.75
C PRO A 151 -5.38 -6.84 -17.10
N GLU A 152 -4.98 -6.05 -16.10
CA GLU A 152 -3.69 -6.17 -15.41
C GLU A 152 -3.50 -7.47 -14.64
N PHE A 153 -4.58 -8.22 -14.38
CA PHE A 153 -4.52 -9.45 -13.59
C PHE A 153 -4.53 -10.73 -14.41
N ASN A 154 -4.75 -10.64 -15.73
CA ASN A 154 -4.81 -11.78 -16.65
C ASN A 154 -5.61 -12.99 -16.10
N ARG A 155 -6.68 -12.71 -15.35
CA ARG A 155 -7.55 -13.69 -14.71
C ARG A 155 -8.97 -13.11 -14.68
N PRO A 156 -9.81 -13.45 -15.67
CA PRO A 156 -11.17 -12.95 -15.72
C PRO A 156 -12.01 -13.52 -14.57
N ALA A 157 -13.09 -12.83 -14.24
CA ALA A 157 -14.14 -13.38 -13.40
C ALA A 157 -14.79 -14.60 -14.08
N ASP A 158 -15.18 -15.58 -13.28
CA ASP A 158 -15.85 -16.79 -13.75
C ASP A 158 -16.85 -17.25 -12.68
N ARG A 159 -18.11 -16.87 -12.87
CA ARG A 159 -19.18 -17.18 -11.93
C ARG A 159 -19.51 -18.69 -11.84
N SER A 160 -19.10 -19.48 -12.83
CA SER A 160 -19.26 -20.94 -12.80
C SER A 160 -18.20 -21.63 -11.93
N ASN A 161 -17.06 -20.96 -11.70
CA ASN A 161 -15.98 -21.46 -10.89
C ASN A 161 -16.08 -20.93 -9.45
N PRO A 162 -16.31 -21.79 -8.43
CA PRO A 162 -16.45 -21.34 -7.04
C PRO A 162 -15.17 -20.72 -6.46
N ARG A 163 -14.01 -20.92 -7.11
CA ARG A 163 -12.71 -20.38 -6.72
C ARG A 163 -12.31 -19.11 -7.47
N ALA A 164 -13.13 -18.63 -8.40
CA ALA A 164 -12.90 -17.38 -9.11
C ALA A 164 -13.66 -16.21 -8.45
N TYR A 165 -13.34 -14.99 -8.91
CA TYR A 165 -14.19 -13.83 -8.69
C TYR A 165 -15.51 -14.01 -9.44
N HIS A 166 -16.61 -13.59 -8.81
CA HIS A 166 -17.98 -13.64 -9.34
C HIS A 166 -18.51 -12.25 -9.69
N GLY A 167 -17.77 -11.19 -9.35
CA GLY A 167 -18.04 -9.81 -9.77
C GLY A 167 -18.86 -8.98 -8.78
N GLY A 168 -19.09 -9.47 -7.56
CA GLY A 168 -19.72 -8.63 -6.55
C GLY A 168 -18.81 -7.46 -6.13
N ASP A 169 -19.38 -6.27 -5.95
CA ASP A 169 -18.62 -5.03 -5.81
C ASP A 169 -19.28 -4.03 -4.83
N LEU A 170 -18.57 -2.93 -4.55
CA LEU A 170 -19.02 -1.90 -3.60
C LEU A 170 -20.28 -1.17 -4.07
N ARG A 171 -20.45 -1.00 -5.39
CA ARG A 171 -21.63 -0.36 -5.98
C ARG A 171 -22.86 -1.25 -5.82
N GLY A 172 -22.70 -2.56 -5.99
CA GLY A 172 -23.73 -3.57 -5.76
C GLY A 172 -24.15 -3.62 -4.29
N ILE A 173 -23.19 -3.60 -3.36
CA ILE A 173 -23.50 -3.50 -1.92
C ILE A 173 -24.28 -2.22 -1.64
N ARG A 174 -23.81 -1.06 -2.14
CA ARG A 174 -24.47 0.24 -1.95
C ARG A 174 -25.91 0.21 -2.46
N GLY A 175 -26.14 -0.39 -3.63
CA GLY A 175 -27.47 -0.56 -4.23
C GLY A 175 -28.43 -1.46 -3.42
N ARG A 176 -27.91 -2.25 -2.47
CA ARG A 176 -28.69 -3.14 -1.61
C ARG A 176 -28.82 -2.66 -0.17
N LEU A 177 -28.28 -1.49 0.18
CA LEU A 177 -28.48 -0.90 1.50
C LEU A 177 -29.97 -0.71 1.88
N PRO A 178 -30.89 -0.32 0.98
CA PRO A 178 -32.31 -0.27 1.31
C PRO A 178 -32.90 -1.62 1.72
N TYR A 179 -32.48 -2.71 1.05
CA TYR A 179 -32.86 -4.07 1.42
C TYR A 179 -32.35 -4.45 2.81
N LEU A 180 -31.09 -4.14 3.12
CA LEU A 180 -30.51 -4.42 4.44
C LEU A 180 -31.23 -3.62 5.53
N LYS A 181 -31.60 -2.36 5.23
CA LYS A 181 -32.36 -1.52 6.17
C LYS A 181 -33.73 -2.11 6.46
N ASP A 182 -34.46 -2.56 5.44
CA ASP A 182 -35.78 -3.19 5.57
C ASP A 182 -35.73 -4.48 6.41
N LEU A 183 -34.64 -5.25 6.28
CA LEU A 183 -34.37 -6.43 7.10
C LEU A 183 -34.08 -6.10 8.58
N GLY A 184 -33.89 -4.82 8.93
CA GLY A 184 -33.56 -4.38 10.29
C GLY A 184 -32.07 -4.37 10.61
N VAL A 185 -31.20 -4.51 9.60
CA VAL A 185 -29.74 -4.44 9.78
C VAL A 185 -29.32 -3.03 10.20
N THR A 186 -28.46 -2.94 11.21
CA THR A 186 -27.88 -1.68 11.70
C THR A 186 -26.36 -1.61 11.52
N GLY A 187 -25.73 -2.71 11.07
CA GLY A 187 -24.33 -2.74 10.71
C GLY A 187 -24.03 -3.74 9.61
N ILE A 188 -23.11 -3.42 8.71
CA ILE A 188 -22.54 -4.37 7.76
C ILE A 188 -21.10 -4.68 8.15
N TRP A 189 -20.71 -5.94 8.09
CA TRP A 189 -19.33 -6.38 8.18
C TRP A 189 -18.92 -6.95 6.83
N MET A 190 -17.94 -6.34 6.18
CA MET A 190 -17.39 -6.87 4.93
C MET A 190 -16.10 -7.63 5.20
N THR A 191 -15.95 -8.81 4.58
CA THR A 191 -14.64 -9.46 4.45
C THR A 191 -13.63 -8.49 3.79
N PRO A 192 -12.30 -8.73 3.87
CA PRO A 192 -11.31 -7.72 3.48
C PRO A 192 -11.49 -7.22 2.04
N VAL A 193 -11.35 -5.90 1.87
CA VAL A 193 -11.50 -5.19 0.59
C VAL A 193 -10.17 -4.70 0.00
N TYR A 194 -9.06 -5.05 0.65
CA TYR A 194 -7.72 -4.65 0.21
C TYR A 194 -7.36 -5.29 -1.12
N LYS A 195 -6.45 -4.65 -1.86
CA LYS A 195 -5.87 -5.23 -3.07
C LYS A 195 -5.28 -6.59 -2.75
N ASN A 196 -5.74 -7.61 -3.48
CA ASN A 196 -5.51 -8.99 -3.11
C ASN A 196 -4.61 -9.73 -4.12
N SER A 197 -3.97 -10.80 -3.66
CA SER A 197 -3.15 -11.69 -4.49
C SER A 197 -4.01 -12.40 -5.54
N ASN A 198 -3.64 -12.38 -6.82
CA ASN A 198 -4.51 -12.84 -7.92
C ASN A 198 -4.20 -14.21 -8.56
N PRO A 199 -2.97 -14.73 -8.53
CA PRO A 199 -2.65 -16.16 -8.68
C PRO A 199 -2.96 -17.04 -7.46
N ALA A 200 -3.37 -16.46 -6.32
CA ALA A 200 -3.72 -17.27 -5.15
C ALA A 200 -4.91 -18.21 -5.44
N ALA A 201 -5.00 -19.30 -4.67
CA ALA A 201 -6.24 -20.07 -4.60
C ALA A 201 -7.33 -19.19 -3.97
N SER A 202 -8.48 -19.06 -4.64
CA SER A 202 -9.66 -18.36 -4.13
C SER A 202 -9.47 -16.87 -3.78
N PRO A 203 -8.88 -16.04 -4.66
CA PRO A 203 -8.54 -14.65 -4.34
C PRO A 203 -9.76 -13.77 -4.01
N TYR A 204 -10.98 -14.19 -4.33
CA TYR A 204 -12.20 -13.47 -4.01
C TYR A 204 -12.45 -13.24 -2.51
N HIS A 205 -11.82 -14.03 -1.62
CA HIS A 205 -12.08 -13.94 -0.18
C HIS A 205 -11.40 -12.75 0.52
N GLY A 206 -10.45 -12.06 -0.12
CA GLY A 206 -9.80 -10.85 0.42
C GLY A 206 -8.62 -11.06 1.40
N TYR A 207 -8.54 -12.18 2.12
CA TYR A 207 -7.48 -12.47 3.12
C TYR A 207 -6.02 -12.65 2.63
N HIS A 208 -5.67 -12.43 1.36
CA HIS A 208 -4.28 -12.55 0.85
C HIS A 208 -3.69 -11.20 0.41
N THR A 209 -3.86 -10.17 1.26
CA THR A 209 -3.55 -8.77 0.94
C THR A 209 -2.15 -8.60 0.37
N VAL A 210 -2.02 -7.88 -0.75
CA VAL A 210 -0.72 -7.51 -1.35
C VAL A 210 -0.43 -6.01 -1.26
N ASP A 211 -1.43 -5.22 -0.86
CA ASP A 211 -1.29 -3.80 -0.54
C ASP A 211 -2.38 -3.37 0.46
N PHE A 212 -2.00 -3.08 1.70
CA PHE A 212 -2.92 -2.69 2.78
C PHE A 212 -3.51 -1.28 2.64
N TYR A 213 -2.97 -0.46 1.74
CA TYR A 213 -3.44 0.92 1.49
C TYR A 213 -4.16 1.07 0.13
N ALA A 214 -4.25 0.01 -0.65
CA ALA A 214 -5.00 -0.02 -1.91
C ALA A 214 -6.27 -0.88 -1.77
N LEU A 215 -7.31 -0.47 -2.47
CA LEU A 215 -8.55 -1.25 -2.62
C LEU A 215 -8.39 -2.28 -3.75
N GLU A 216 -9.05 -3.42 -3.66
CA GLU A 216 -9.13 -4.39 -4.76
C GLU A 216 -9.87 -3.78 -5.96
N PRO A 217 -9.22 -3.63 -7.14
CA PRO A 217 -9.83 -2.95 -8.28
C PRO A 217 -11.12 -3.59 -8.78
N ARG A 218 -11.32 -4.89 -8.55
CA ARG A 218 -12.57 -5.61 -8.86
C ARG A 218 -13.74 -5.23 -7.96
N LEU A 219 -13.49 -4.61 -6.81
CA LEU A 219 -14.54 -4.14 -5.91
C LEU A 219 -14.91 -2.68 -6.17
N GLY A 220 -14.04 -1.92 -6.84
CA GLY A 220 -14.23 -0.51 -7.18
C GLY A 220 -13.05 0.38 -6.78
N ALA A 221 -13.30 1.68 -6.65
CA ALA A 221 -12.34 2.67 -6.23
C ALA A 221 -12.50 3.10 -4.76
N MET A 222 -11.45 3.71 -4.19
CA MET A 222 -11.51 4.29 -2.83
C MET A 222 -12.63 5.34 -2.68
N GLN A 223 -12.96 6.06 -3.76
CA GLN A 223 -14.08 7.00 -3.75
C GLN A 223 -15.43 6.28 -3.59
N GLU A 224 -15.63 5.14 -4.25
CA GLU A 224 -16.84 4.34 -4.13
C GLU A 224 -16.97 3.71 -2.74
N PHE A 225 -15.85 3.35 -2.10
CA PHE A 225 -15.85 2.89 -0.72
C PHE A 225 -16.34 3.99 0.24
N LYS A 226 -15.89 5.23 0.05
CA LYS A 226 -16.40 6.39 0.81
C LYS A 226 -17.89 6.60 0.58
N GLU A 227 -18.35 6.52 -0.67
CA GLU A 227 -19.76 6.64 -1.02
C GLU A 227 -20.62 5.55 -0.39
N LEU A 228 -20.14 4.31 -0.35
CA LEU A 228 -20.81 3.21 0.36
C LEU A 228 -20.94 3.53 1.85
N VAL A 229 -19.86 3.98 2.49
CA VAL A 229 -19.84 4.31 3.92
C VAL A 229 -20.79 5.47 4.23
N ASP A 230 -20.77 6.55 3.44
CA ASP A 230 -21.67 7.69 3.63
C ASP A 230 -23.14 7.29 3.39
N ALA A 231 -23.43 6.47 2.37
CA ALA A 231 -24.78 5.96 2.11
C ALA A 231 -25.28 5.02 3.23
N ALA A 232 -24.41 4.16 3.76
CA ALA A 232 -24.75 3.29 4.89
C ALA A 232 -25.08 4.13 6.13
N HIS A 233 -24.23 5.10 6.48
CA HIS A 233 -24.47 5.99 7.61
C HIS A 233 -25.74 6.82 7.46
N ALA A 234 -26.08 7.27 6.25
CA ALA A 234 -27.34 7.98 5.99
C ALA A 234 -28.59 7.12 6.31
N LEU A 235 -28.47 5.79 6.29
CA LEU A 235 -29.52 4.84 6.68
C LEU A 235 -29.41 4.36 8.14
N GLY A 236 -28.44 4.89 8.91
CA GLY A 236 -28.12 4.43 10.25
C GLY A 236 -27.46 3.05 10.27
N ILE A 237 -26.77 2.67 9.19
CA ILE A 237 -26.02 1.41 9.07
C ILE A 237 -24.53 1.69 9.30
N LYS A 238 -23.96 1.07 10.32
CA LYS A 238 -22.53 1.10 10.62
C LYS A 238 -21.74 0.22 9.64
N VAL A 239 -20.47 0.54 9.41
CA VAL A 239 -19.59 -0.25 8.55
C VAL A 239 -18.41 -0.79 9.35
N VAL A 240 -18.29 -2.11 9.42
CA VAL A 240 -17.18 -2.83 10.04
C VAL A 240 -16.25 -3.33 8.95
N GLN A 241 -15.01 -2.87 9.00
CA GLN A 241 -13.94 -3.32 8.11
C GLN A 241 -13.20 -4.51 8.74
N ASP A 242 -13.10 -5.61 8.00
CA ASP A 242 -12.27 -6.74 8.38
C ASP A 242 -10.78 -6.42 8.17
N GLN A 243 -9.98 -6.60 9.22
CA GLN A 243 -8.55 -6.27 9.23
C GLN A 243 -7.71 -7.52 9.52
N VAL A 244 -6.79 -7.82 8.61
CA VAL A 244 -5.86 -8.96 8.73
C VAL A 244 -4.51 -8.47 9.22
N ALA A 245 -4.21 -8.68 10.50
CA ALA A 245 -2.93 -8.25 11.10
C ALA A 245 -1.87 -9.36 11.10
N ASN A 246 -2.27 -10.63 11.03
CA ASN A 246 -1.38 -11.78 11.25
C ASN A 246 -0.49 -12.12 10.03
N HIS A 247 -0.96 -11.85 8.81
CA HIS A 247 -0.28 -12.26 7.58
C HIS A 247 -0.61 -11.34 6.40
N CYS A 248 0.16 -11.47 5.32
CA CYS A 248 -0.13 -10.91 4.01
C CYS A 248 -0.20 -12.03 2.96
N GLY A 249 -0.61 -11.68 1.75
CA GLY A 249 -0.62 -12.62 0.63
C GLY A 249 0.78 -13.03 0.17
N PRO A 250 0.90 -14.19 -0.51
CA PRO A 250 2.19 -14.74 -0.96
C PRO A 250 2.90 -13.90 -2.03
N GLN A 251 2.21 -12.89 -2.60
CA GLN A 251 2.76 -11.97 -3.60
C GLN A 251 2.88 -10.55 -3.09
N HIS A 252 2.69 -10.34 -1.79
CA HIS A 252 2.99 -9.05 -1.20
C HIS A 252 4.46 -8.73 -1.53
N PRO A 253 4.81 -7.50 -1.99
CA PRO A 253 6.18 -7.17 -2.36
C PRO A 253 7.22 -7.47 -1.27
N TRP A 254 6.80 -7.37 0.00
CA TRP A 254 7.58 -7.76 1.16
C TRP A 254 8.05 -9.22 1.15
N VAL A 255 7.31 -10.16 0.56
CA VAL A 255 7.70 -11.58 0.50
C VAL A 255 8.99 -11.74 -0.31
N ALA A 256 9.12 -11.01 -1.42
CA ALA A 256 10.32 -11.05 -2.26
C ALA A 256 11.45 -10.16 -1.71
N ASN A 257 11.10 -9.02 -1.10
CA ASN A 257 12.06 -8.08 -0.53
C ASN A 257 11.50 -7.49 0.78
N PRO A 258 11.77 -8.10 1.93
CA PRO A 258 11.23 -7.65 3.21
C PRO A 258 11.96 -6.39 3.72
N PRO A 259 11.25 -5.43 4.35
CA PRO A 259 11.87 -4.23 4.92
C PRO A 259 12.98 -4.50 5.94
N THR A 260 12.87 -5.59 6.70
CA THR A 260 13.89 -6.05 7.64
C THR A 260 14.05 -7.57 7.56
N LYS A 261 15.19 -8.09 8.03
CA LYS A 261 15.41 -9.55 8.11
C LYS A 261 14.43 -10.27 9.02
N THR A 262 13.83 -9.57 9.96
CA THR A 262 12.86 -10.09 10.94
C THR A 262 11.43 -9.71 10.61
N TRP A 263 11.16 -9.26 9.37
CA TRP A 263 9.82 -8.82 8.96
C TRP A 263 8.80 -9.96 8.96
N PHE A 264 9.23 -11.17 8.60
CA PHE A 264 8.43 -12.37 8.71
C PHE A 264 9.00 -13.31 9.77
N ASN A 265 8.09 -14.06 10.39
CA ASN A 265 8.45 -15.16 11.26
C ASN A 265 9.08 -16.29 10.42
N TYR A 266 10.04 -17.00 11.00
CA TYR A 266 10.59 -18.27 10.47
C TYR A 266 11.21 -18.21 9.07
N ILE A 267 11.78 -17.07 8.63
CA ILE A 267 12.44 -16.95 7.32
C ILE A 267 13.60 -17.96 7.14
N ASP A 268 14.25 -18.37 8.23
CA ASP A 268 15.40 -19.28 8.22
C ASP A 268 15.04 -20.76 8.48
N ARG A 269 13.74 -21.13 8.46
CA ARG A 269 13.28 -22.50 8.72
C ARG A 269 12.71 -23.19 7.49
#